data_AF-A0A7S7P5S0-F1
#
_entry.id   AF-A0A7S7P5S0-F1
#
_cell.length_a   1.000
_cell.length_b   1.000
_cell.length_c   1.000
_cell.angle_alpha   90.00
_cell.angle_beta   90.00
_cell.angle_gamma   90.00
#
_symmetry.space_group_name_H-M   'P 1'
#
loop_
_entity.id
_entity.type
_entity.pdbx_description
1 polymer ?
#
loop_
_entity_poly.entity_id
_entity_poly.type
_entity_poly.pdbx_seq_one_letter_code
_entity_poly.pdbx_strand_id
1 'polypeptide(L)'
;MKIVSIILSAILLTLSNFAHAGVWYKWHATNHVAPFGISLLLEFDAAAVKAGSFQMQIDEIDLEQAYPQSGLLRLMYNPGTEPGAGIHWDFRTGIRAPGPTILNMNVDFGPGNLLTGHIYAHNFDSQFGMTTGLGNGPHFTIYEAESDAGMNGCGWVTPDAAPCSGATGLIRQIPEPGSLPLLALGLTGLLAARRKIVGR
;
A
#
# COMPACT_ATOMS: atom_id res chain seq x y z
N MET A 1 -24.93 5.61 -38.29
CA MET A 1 -25.03 4.49 -37.34
C MET A 1 -23.69 3.99 -36.76
N LYS A 2 -22.53 4.20 -37.40
CA LYS A 2 -21.22 3.71 -36.86
C LYS A 2 -20.66 4.51 -35.67
N ILE A 3 -21.01 5.80 -35.53
CA ILE A 3 -20.50 6.68 -34.46
C ILE A 3 -21.10 6.32 -33.09
N VAL A 4 -22.37 5.88 -33.06
CA VAL A 4 -23.07 5.51 -31.82
C VAL A 4 -22.46 4.25 -31.19
N SER A 5 -22.05 3.27 -31.99
CA SER A 5 -21.39 2.04 -31.49
C SER A 5 -20.00 2.28 -30.92
N ILE A 6 -19.25 3.27 -31.43
CA ILE A 6 -17.92 3.62 -30.91
C ILE A 6 -18.03 4.32 -29.55
N ILE A 7 -19.01 5.22 -29.41
CA ILE A 7 -19.29 5.91 -28.14
C ILE A 7 -19.79 4.92 -27.09
N LEU A 8 -20.68 3.99 -27.46
CA LEU A 8 -21.19 2.97 -26.54
C LEU A 8 -20.09 2.01 -26.08
N SER A 9 -19.16 1.63 -26.97
CA SER A 9 -18.01 0.78 -26.61
C SER A 9 -17.01 1.50 -25.73
N ALA A 10 -16.77 2.80 -25.96
CA ALA A 10 -15.93 3.63 -25.10
C ALA A 10 -16.55 3.81 -23.70
N ILE A 11 -17.87 4.00 -23.62
CA ILE A 11 -18.61 4.10 -22.36
C ILE A 11 -18.57 2.75 -21.61
N LEU A 12 -18.77 1.63 -22.29
CA LEU A 12 -18.67 0.28 -21.71
C LEU A 12 -17.24 -0.04 -21.23
N LEU A 13 -16.20 0.37 -21.96
CA LEU A 13 -14.80 0.24 -21.54
C LEU A 13 -14.45 1.14 -20.34
N THR A 14 -15.06 2.32 -20.22
CA THR A 14 -14.93 3.17 -19.03
C THR A 14 -15.76 2.66 -17.85
N LEU A 15 -16.90 2.01 -18.09
CA LEU A 15 -17.77 1.45 -17.04
C LEU A 15 -17.23 0.12 -16.48
N SER A 16 -16.57 -0.69 -17.30
CA SER A 16 -15.98 -1.96 -16.85
C SER A 16 -14.70 -1.80 -16.02
N ASN A 17 -14.08 -0.61 -16.01
CA ASN A 17 -12.91 -0.29 -15.18
C ASN A 17 -13.26 0.30 -13.80
N PHE A 18 -14.54 0.44 -13.46
CA PHE A 18 -14.96 0.66 -12.06
C PHE A 18 -14.97 -0.64 -11.24
N ALA A 19 -14.38 -1.71 -11.74
CA ALA A 19 -14.06 -2.89 -10.95
C ALA A 19 -12.96 -2.53 -9.94
N HIS A 20 -13.36 -2.02 -8.76
CA HIS A 20 -12.60 -1.96 -7.50
C HIS A 20 -11.07 -1.86 -7.65
N ALA A 21 -10.57 -0.85 -8.35
CA ALA A 21 -9.15 -0.57 -8.28
C ALA A 21 -8.85 -0.01 -6.89
N GLY A 22 -7.95 -0.69 -6.17
CA GLY A 22 -7.53 -0.24 -4.86
C GLY A 22 -6.67 1.02 -4.94
N VAL A 23 -6.78 1.87 -3.94
CA VAL A 23 -5.94 3.05 -3.76
C VAL A 23 -4.65 2.64 -3.08
N TRP A 24 -3.54 2.81 -3.80
CA TRP A 24 -2.22 2.38 -3.33
C TRP A 24 -1.49 3.51 -2.60
N TYR A 25 -0.93 3.19 -1.44
CA TYR A 25 -0.05 4.04 -0.67
C TYR A 25 1.32 3.38 -0.51
N LYS A 26 2.38 4.17 -0.61
CA LYS A 26 3.76 3.69 -0.52
C LYS A 26 4.55 4.50 0.50
N TRP A 27 5.38 3.81 1.27
CA TRP A 27 6.39 4.43 2.14
C TRP A 27 7.54 5.05 1.33
N HIS A 28 7.95 6.24 1.75
CA HIS A 28 9.10 6.97 1.25
C HIS A 28 9.92 7.50 2.43
N ALA A 29 11.07 6.88 2.68
CA ALA A 29 11.99 7.33 3.71
C ALA A 29 12.44 8.79 3.47
N THR A 30 12.53 9.56 4.55
CA THR A 30 12.96 10.96 4.56
C THR A 30 14.25 11.18 5.33
N ASN A 31 14.73 10.17 6.05
CA ASN A 31 16.03 10.19 6.71
C ASN A 31 16.83 8.92 6.38
N HIS A 32 18.11 8.94 6.74
CA HIS A 32 19.01 7.80 6.63
C HIS A 32 19.29 7.22 8.02
N VAL A 33 18.24 6.80 8.71
CA VAL A 33 18.31 6.11 10.01
C VAL A 33 17.80 4.69 9.82
N ALA A 34 18.37 3.73 10.55
CA ALA A 34 17.88 2.35 10.56
C ALA A 34 16.42 2.30 11.07
N PRO A 35 15.57 1.36 10.60
CA PRO A 35 15.88 0.31 9.63
C PRO A 35 16.01 0.81 8.18
N PHE A 36 17.02 0.33 7.47
CA PHE A 36 17.27 0.69 6.06
C PHE A 36 16.64 -0.29 5.08
N GLY A 37 16.32 0.18 3.87
CA GLY A 37 15.89 -0.69 2.78
C GLY A 37 14.49 -1.29 2.93
N ILE A 38 13.75 -0.90 3.96
CA ILE A 38 12.36 -1.30 4.14
C ILE A 38 11.50 -0.81 2.97
N SER A 39 10.47 -1.59 2.65
CA SER A 39 9.39 -1.15 1.77
C SER A 39 8.06 -1.48 2.40
N LEU A 40 7.12 -0.54 2.30
CA LEU A 40 5.74 -0.73 2.69
C LEU A 40 4.84 -0.26 1.55
N LEU A 41 3.92 -1.14 1.15
CA LEU A 41 2.83 -0.87 0.23
C LEU A 41 1.52 -1.26 0.90
N LEU A 42 0.56 -0.34 0.85
CA LEU A 42 -0.79 -0.54 1.35
C LEU A 42 -1.76 -0.32 0.19
N GLU A 43 -2.75 -1.18 0.07
CA GLU A 43 -3.84 -1.03 -0.88
C GLU A 43 -5.14 -0.94 -0.08
N PHE A 44 -5.86 0.17 -0.20
CA PHE A 44 -7.19 0.35 0.41
C PHE A 44 -8.27 0.33 -0.66
N ASP A 45 -9.49 -0.04 -0.29
CA ASP A 45 -10.63 0.22 -1.17
C ASP A 45 -10.93 1.73 -1.24
N ALA A 46 -11.50 2.18 -2.35
CA ALA A 46 -11.77 3.60 -2.57
C ALA A 46 -12.85 4.17 -1.61
N ALA A 47 -13.72 3.32 -1.05
CA ALA A 47 -14.75 3.76 -0.11
C ALA A 47 -14.14 4.07 1.27
N ALA A 48 -13.17 3.29 1.73
CA ALA A 48 -12.39 3.54 2.93
C ALA A 48 -11.60 4.84 2.82
N VAL A 49 -10.93 5.08 1.69
CA VAL A 49 -10.24 6.35 1.44
C VAL A 49 -11.22 7.53 1.47
N LYS A 50 -12.39 7.38 0.84
CA LYS A 50 -13.43 8.42 0.81
C LYS A 50 -14.04 8.68 2.21
N ALA A 51 -14.06 7.69 3.09
CA ALA A 51 -14.53 7.85 4.46
C ALA A 51 -13.61 8.74 5.31
N GLY A 52 -12.36 8.93 4.89
CA GLY A 52 -11.42 9.86 5.52
C GLY A 52 -10.57 9.26 6.63
N SER A 53 -10.97 8.12 7.19
CA SER A 53 -10.15 7.33 8.11
C SER A 53 -10.43 5.83 7.96
N PHE A 54 -9.50 5.01 8.44
CA PHE A 54 -9.58 3.56 8.42
C PHE A 54 -9.01 2.97 9.71
N GLN A 55 -9.75 2.04 10.31
CA GLN A 55 -9.31 1.30 11.47
C GLN A 55 -9.49 -0.21 11.25
N MET A 56 -8.49 -0.97 11.66
CA MET A 56 -8.54 -2.43 11.72
C MET A 56 -7.74 -2.91 12.93
N GLN A 57 -8.31 -3.85 13.66
CA GLN A 57 -7.64 -4.57 14.73
C GLN A 57 -7.86 -6.07 14.53
N ILE A 58 -6.75 -6.80 14.45
CA ILE A 58 -6.67 -8.25 14.39
C ILE A 58 -5.64 -8.63 15.45
N ASP A 59 -6.09 -9.16 16.57
CA ASP A 59 -5.20 -9.53 17.69
C ASP A 59 -4.62 -10.95 17.51
N GLU A 60 -5.28 -11.78 16.68
CA GLU A 60 -4.78 -13.08 16.24
C GLU A 60 -5.50 -13.47 14.94
N ILE A 61 -4.76 -13.83 13.88
CA ILE A 61 -5.38 -14.40 12.68
C ILE A 61 -5.78 -15.84 12.95
N ASP A 62 -7.08 -16.08 12.87
CA ASP A 62 -7.62 -17.42 12.69
C ASP A 62 -7.45 -17.82 11.21
N LEU A 63 -6.68 -18.89 10.96
CA LEU A 63 -6.40 -19.40 9.62
C LEU A 63 -7.64 -19.96 8.91
N GLU A 64 -8.73 -20.18 9.64
CA GLU A 64 -10.02 -20.60 9.09
C GLU A 64 -10.95 -19.41 8.84
N GLN A 65 -10.61 -18.21 9.34
CA GLN A 65 -11.41 -17.02 9.17
C GLN A 65 -11.01 -16.26 7.91
N ALA A 66 -11.94 -16.17 6.97
CA ALA A 66 -11.83 -15.18 5.92
C ALA A 66 -12.05 -13.78 6.52
N TYR A 67 -11.21 -12.81 6.12
CA TYR A 67 -11.40 -11.38 6.42
C TYR A 67 -11.92 -10.59 5.19
N PRO A 68 -12.94 -11.06 4.45
CA PRO A 68 -13.41 -10.35 3.28
C PRO A 68 -14.09 -9.06 3.73
N GLN A 69 -13.83 -7.98 3.00
CA GLN A 69 -14.51 -6.67 3.11
C GLN A 69 -14.03 -5.70 4.19
N SER A 70 -12.81 -5.85 4.67
CA SER A 70 -12.16 -4.75 5.39
C SER A 70 -11.58 -3.74 4.39
N GLY A 71 -11.76 -2.44 4.63
CA GLY A 71 -11.25 -1.36 3.78
C GLY A 71 -9.77 -1.42 3.38
N LEU A 72 -8.95 -2.25 4.04
CA LEU A 72 -7.61 -2.65 3.62
C LEU A 72 -7.69 -3.90 2.73
N LEU A 73 -7.23 -3.78 1.49
CA LEU A 73 -7.19 -4.86 0.49
C LEU A 73 -5.86 -5.61 0.50
N ARG A 74 -4.74 -4.92 0.72
CA ARG A 74 -3.41 -5.54 0.75
C ARG A 74 -2.45 -4.78 1.66
N LEU A 75 -1.59 -5.53 2.36
CA LEU A 75 -0.43 -5.03 3.08
C LEU A 75 0.80 -5.81 2.60
N MET A 76 1.81 -5.10 2.12
CA MET A 76 3.10 -5.68 1.74
C MET A 76 4.22 -4.91 2.42
N TYR A 77 4.85 -5.54 3.39
CA TYR A 77 6.04 -5.05 4.08
C TYR A 77 7.21 -5.99 3.75
N ASN A 78 8.26 -5.42 3.15
CA ASN A 78 9.54 -6.12 3.04
C ASN A 78 10.54 -5.44 3.99
N PRO A 79 11.13 -6.19 4.93
CA PRO A 79 11.98 -5.65 5.98
C PRO A 79 13.37 -5.24 5.50
N GLY A 80 13.80 -5.68 4.32
CA GLY A 80 15.14 -5.34 3.82
C GLY A 80 15.48 -6.00 2.50
N THR A 81 16.65 -6.63 2.46
CA THR A 81 17.34 -7.02 1.22
C THR A 81 16.86 -8.33 0.61
N GLU A 82 16.12 -9.14 1.35
CA GLU A 82 15.60 -10.42 0.85
C GLU A 82 14.21 -10.24 0.22
N PRO A 83 14.06 -10.41 -1.11
CA PRO A 83 12.77 -10.27 -1.77
C PRO A 83 11.81 -11.40 -1.37
N GLY A 84 10.58 -11.06 -1.01
CA GLY A 84 9.55 -12.03 -0.63
C GLY A 84 9.56 -12.41 0.85
N ALA A 85 10.52 -11.90 1.61
CA ALA A 85 10.51 -11.92 3.06
C ALA A 85 9.55 -10.86 3.64
N GLY A 86 9.05 -11.10 4.86
CA GLY A 86 8.23 -10.14 5.59
C GLY A 86 6.74 -10.42 5.55
N ILE A 87 5.96 -9.34 5.67
CA ILE A 87 4.52 -9.43 5.85
C ILE A 87 3.80 -9.15 4.53
N HIS A 88 3.19 -10.17 3.94
CA HIS A 88 2.52 -10.08 2.63
C HIS A 88 1.10 -10.64 2.74
N TRP A 89 0.14 -9.77 2.98
CA TRP A 89 -1.26 -10.14 3.21
C TRP A 89 -2.16 -9.58 2.12
N ASP A 90 -2.93 -10.45 1.46
CA ASP A 90 -4.00 -10.08 0.55
C ASP A 90 -5.36 -10.44 1.16
N PHE A 91 -6.06 -9.42 1.64
CA PHE A 91 -7.33 -9.58 2.35
C PHE A 91 -8.48 -10.02 1.42
N ARG A 92 -8.31 -9.88 0.09
CA ARG A 92 -9.32 -10.34 -0.89
C ARG A 92 -9.30 -11.84 -1.07
N THR A 93 -8.11 -12.44 -1.01
CA THR A 93 -7.92 -13.90 -1.16
C THR A 93 -7.81 -14.62 0.18
N GLY A 94 -7.82 -13.87 1.27
CA GLY A 94 -7.54 -14.36 2.62
C GLY A 94 -6.05 -14.35 2.94
N ILE A 95 -5.75 -14.33 4.24
CA ILE A 95 -4.39 -14.32 4.75
C ILE A 95 -3.96 -15.76 5.01
N ARG A 96 -2.76 -16.12 4.55
CA ARG A 96 -2.09 -17.36 4.92
C ARG A 96 -0.78 -17.00 5.60
N ALA A 97 -0.71 -17.17 6.90
CA ALA A 97 0.50 -16.95 7.67
C ALA A 97 0.75 -18.17 8.56
N PRO A 98 1.95 -18.78 8.56
CA PRO A 98 2.29 -19.71 9.62
C PRO A 98 2.41 -18.91 10.93
N GLY A 99 1.59 -19.19 11.93
CA GLY A 99 1.74 -18.63 13.29
C GLY A 99 0.92 -17.36 13.60
N PRO A 100 1.08 -16.84 14.83
CA PRO A 100 0.29 -15.72 15.35
C PRO A 100 0.53 -14.49 14.49
N THR A 101 -0.56 -13.85 14.09
CA THR A 101 -0.52 -12.69 13.22
C THR A 101 -1.36 -11.57 13.83
N ILE A 102 -0.74 -10.40 13.98
CA ILE A 102 -1.32 -9.23 14.62
C ILE A 102 -1.33 -8.09 13.60
N LEU A 103 -2.44 -7.37 13.51
CA LEU A 103 -2.56 -6.12 12.78
C LEU A 103 -3.32 -5.10 13.62
N ASN A 104 -2.67 -4.00 13.97
CA ASN A 104 -3.33 -2.84 14.55
C ASN A 104 -3.05 -1.64 13.65
N MET A 105 -4.10 -1.15 12.98
CA MET A 105 -4.03 -0.03 12.06
C MET A 105 -5.11 0.97 12.41
N ASN A 106 -4.72 2.22 12.57
CA ASN A 106 -5.62 3.36 12.68
C ASN A 106 -5.00 4.51 11.92
N VAL A 107 -5.52 4.79 10.72
CA VAL A 107 -4.94 5.77 9.80
C VAL A 107 -5.99 6.76 9.31
N ASP A 108 -5.54 7.99 9.10
CA ASP A 108 -6.32 9.05 8.48
C ASP A 108 -5.80 9.34 7.07
N PHE A 109 -6.72 9.55 6.14
CA PHE A 109 -6.42 9.95 4.76
C PHE A 109 -6.35 11.49 4.70
N GLY A 110 -5.14 12.02 4.82
CA GLY A 110 -4.88 13.45 4.95
C GLY A 110 -4.70 14.20 3.61
N PRO A 111 -4.56 15.54 3.69
CA PRO A 111 -4.29 16.39 2.53
C PRO A 111 -3.04 15.98 1.76
N GLY A 112 -3.03 16.23 0.44
CA GLY A 112 -1.90 15.87 -0.42
C GLY A 112 -1.73 14.36 -0.64
N ASN A 113 -2.79 13.59 -0.36
CA ASN A 113 -2.81 12.13 -0.44
C ASN A 113 -1.75 11.47 0.45
N LEU A 114 -1.58 12.02 1.66
CA LEU A 114 -0.68 11.50 2.69
C LEU A 114 -1.48 10.73 3.73
N LEU A 115 -0.96 9.62 4.21
CA LEU A 115 -1.49 8.98 5.41
C LEU A 115 -0.89 9.62 6.66
N THR A 116 -1.68 9.59 7.73
CA THR A 116 -1.21 9.77 9.11
C THR A 116 -1.82 8.70 10.00
N GLY A 117 -1.33 8.55 11.22
CA GLY A 117 -1.88 7.62 12.21
C GLY A 117 -0.86 6.60 12.69
N HIS A 118 -1.31 5.37 12.93
CA HIS A 118 -0.57 4.27 13.53
C HIS A 118 -0.74 2.99 12.71
N ILE A 119 0.35 2.27 12.50
CA ILE A 119 0.37 0.97 11.85
C ILE A 119 1.32 0.06 12.63
N TYR A 120 0.81 -1.07 13.09
CA TYR A 120 1.57 -2.17 13.65
C TYR A 120 1.16 -3.46 12.97
N ALA A 121 2.13 -4.23 12.51
CA ALA A 121 1.89 -5.56 11.97
C ALA A 121 2.99 -6.51 12.41
N HIS A 122 2.60 -7.73 12.76
CA HIS A 122 3.50 -8.80 13.17
C HIS A 122 3.00 -10.12 12.60
N ASN A 123 3.92 -10.94 12.10
CA ASN A 123 3.73 -12.34 11.80
C ASN A 123 4.90 -13.14 12.38
N PHE A 124 4.96 -14.43 12.10
CA PHE A 124 5.98 -15.32 12.65
C PHE A 124 7.43 -14.92 12.35
N ASP A 125 7.73 -14.28 11.22
CA ASP A 125 9.09 -13.96 10.80
C ASP A 125 9.44 -12.47 10.86
N SER A 126 8.47 -11.58 11.02
CA SER A 126 8.67 -10.13 10.92
C SER A 126 7.67 -9.31 11.74
N GLN A 127 8.13 -8.15 12.20
CA GLN A 127 7.28 -7.11 12.76
C GLN A 127 7.72 -5.72 12.33
N PHE A 128 6.75 -4.82 12.27
CA PHE A 128 7.02 -3.39 12.21
C PHE A 128 5.91 -2.58 12.89
N GLY A 129 6.33 -1.46 13.47
CA GLY A 129 5.49 -0.49 14.13
C GLY A 129 5.90 0.92 13.75
N MET A 130 4.94 1.72 13.26
CA MET A 130 5.15 3.12 12.94
C MET A 130 3.98 4.01 13.35
N THR A 131 4.28 5.25 13.72
CA THR A 131 3.27 6.24 14.10
C THR A 131 3.64 7.63 13.64
N THR A 132 2.64 8.43 13.29
CA THR A 132 2.76 9.89 13.23
C THR A 132 2.64 10.47 14.63
N GLY A 133 3.29 11.61 14.92
CA GLY A 133 3.16 12.32 16.20
C GLY A 133 4.45 12.47 17.01
N LEU A 134 5.57 11.91 16.56
CA LEU A 134 6.91 12.19 17.14
C LEU A 134 7.57 13.46 16.55
N GLY A 135 6.94 14.09 15.57
CA GLY A 135 7.35 15.36 14.96
C GLY A 135 6.15 16.06 14.33
N ASN A 136 6.17 17.39 14.30
CA ASN A 136 5.09 18.22 13.78
C ASN A 136 4.93 18.01 12.26
N GLY A 137 4.11 17.06 11.82
CA GLY A 137 3.81 16.81 10.42
C GLY A 137 3.36 15.37 10.12
N PRO A 138 3.09 15.04 8.85
CA PRO A 138 2.58 13.73 8.43
C PRO A 138 3.68 12.64 8.36
N HIS A 139 4.79 12.85 9.06
CA HIS A 139 5.90 11.91 9.04
C HIS A 139 5.60 10.76 10.00
N PHE A 140 5.57 9.56 9.45
CA PHE A 140 5.62 8.35 10.23
C PHE A 140 7.04 8.16 10.73
N THR A 141 7.17 7.83 12.00
CA THR A 141 8.42 7.37 12.62
C THR A 141 8.24 5.91 12.99
N ILE A 142 9.20 5.08 12.57
CA ILE A 142 9.28 3.69 12.99
C ILE A 142 9.75 3.65 14.43
N TYR A 143 8.94 3.05 15.30
CA TYR A 143 9.30 2.84 16.70
C TYR A 143 9.79 1.41 16.96
N GLU A 144 9.52 0.48 16.05
CA GLU A 144 9.93 -0.91 16.14
C GLU A 144 9.96 -1.53 14.74
N ALA A 145 11.00 -2.31 14.43
CA ALA A 145 11.08 -3.12 13.22
C ALA A 145 12.11 -4.22 13.40
N GLU A 146 11.70 -5.46 13.17
CA GLU A 146 12.53 -6.66 13.34
C GLU A 146 12.11 -7.74 12.35
N SER A 147 13.06 -8.56 11.90
CA SER A 147 12.80 -9.68 10.97
C SER A 147 13.87 -10.76 11.01
N ASP A 148 13.45 -12.01 10.84
CA ASP A 148 14.33 -13.18 10.71
C ASP A 148 15.00 -13.23 9.33
N ALA A 149 14.39 -12.59 8.33
CA ALA A 149 14.78 -12.68 6.94
C ALA A 149 15.83 -11.62 6.53
N GLY A 150 16.75 -11.33 7.43
CA GLY A 150 17.86 -10.42 7.18
C GLY A 150 17.45 -8.95 7.11
N MET A 151 17.41 -8.31 8.26
CA MET A 151 17.47 -6.84 8.35
C MET A 151 18.89 -6.38 8.66
N ASN A 152 19.34 -5.35 7.94
CA ASN A 152 20.65 -4.76 8.18
C ASN A 152 20.67 -4.03 9.54
N GLY A 153 21.16 -4.72 10.57
CA GLY A 153 21.27 -4.21 11.94
C GLY A 153 20.02 -4.40 12.83
N CYS A 154 18.99 -5.10 12.35
CA CYS A 154 17.68 -5.22 13.04
C CYS A 154 17.11 -6.65 13.04
N GLY A 155 17.97 -7.67 13.05
CA GLY A 155 17.53 -9.06 13.05
C GLY A 155 17.20 -9.56 14.46
N TRP A 156 16.22 -10.47 14.57
CA TRP A 156 15.87 -11.14 15.84
C TRP A 156 17.04 -11.94 16.46
N VAL A 157 18.05 -12.31 15.67
CA VAL A 157 19.10 -13.28 16.02
C VAL A 157 20.30 -12.69 16.79
N THR A 158 20.24 -11.41 17.18
CA THR A 158 21.29 -10.80 18.00
C THR A 158 20.74 -10.51 19.39
N PRO A 159 21.23 -11.19 20.47
CA PRO A 159 20.77 -10.99 21.85
C PRO A 159 20.84 -9.52 22.34
N ASP A 160 21.62 -8.69 21.65
CA ASP A 160 21.84 -7.27 21.92
C ASP A 160 21.28 -6.34 20.82
N ALA A 161 20.58 -6.85 19.80
CA ALA A 161 19.94 -6.00 18.80
C ALA A 161 18.64 -5.44 19.39
N ALA A 162 18.67 -4.17 19.78
CA ALA A 162 17.45 -3.44 20.06
C ALA A 162 16.59 -3.37 18.78
N PRO A 163 15.25 -3.42 18.89
CA PRO A 163 14.36 -3.18 17.76
C PRO A 163 14.76 -1.90 17.05
N CYS A 164 14.84 -1.94 15.73
CA CYS A 164 15.23 -0.77 14.98
C CYS A 164 14.14 0.28 14.99
N SER A 165 14.53 1.51 15.31
CA SER A 165 13.64 2.66 15.42
C SER A 165 14.30 3.94 14.93
N GLY A 166 13.49 4.95 14.66
CA GLY A 166 13.92 6.30 14.31
C GLY A 166 13.93 6.59 12.81
N ALA A 167 13.81 5.60 11.93
CA ALA A 167 13.55 5.85 10.51
C ALA A 167 12.25 6.65 10.35
N THR A 168 12.30 7.74 9.61
CA THR A 168 11.17 8.61 9.33
C THR A 168 10.86 8.63 7.84
N GLY A 169 9.59 8.85 7.53
CA GLY A 169 9.14 8.86 6.15
C GLY A 169 7.70 9.31 5.99
N LEU A 170 7.30 9.43 4.73
CA LEU A 170 5.94 9.74 4.34
C LEU A 170 5.31 8.51 3.71
N ILE A 171 4.06 8.26 4.02
CA ILE A 171 3.25 7.30 3.27
C ILE A 171 2.32 8.10 2.36
N ARG A 172 2.51 7.98 1.05
CA ARG A 172 1.80 8.78 0.05
C ARG A 172 1.12 7.90 -0.99
N GLN A 173 -0.01 8.36 -1.49
CA GLN A 173 -0.71 7.69 -2.57
C GLN A 173 0.17 7.67 -3.83
N ILE A 174 0.19 6.53 -4.52
CA ILE A 174 0.79 6.37 -5.83
C ILE A 174 -0.30 6.11 -6.88
N PRO A 175 -0.12 6.56 -8.14
CA PRO A 175 -1.06 6.24 -9.21
C PRO A 175 -1.23 4.71 -9.34
N GLU A 176 -2.45 4.27 -9.65
CA GLU A 176 -2.70 2.85 -9.88
C GLU A 176 -1.79 2.32 -11.00
N PRO A 177 -1.22 1.11 -10.87
CA PRO A 177 -0.33 0.54 -11.88
C PRO A 177 -0.93 0.50 -13.30
N GLY A 178 -2.26 0.40 -13.43
CA GLY A 178 -2.97 0.40 -14.72
C GLY A 178 -3.27 1.79 -15.32
N SER A 179 -3.15 2.86 -14.54
CA SER A 179 -3.54 4.22 -14.97
C SER A 179 -2.54 4.86 -15.94
N LEU A 180 -1.24 4.59 -15.76
CA LEU A 180 -0.16 5.11 -16.61
C LEU A 180 -0.24 4.63 -18.07
N PRO A 181 -0.40 3.32 -18.36
CA PRO A 181 -0.53 2.86 -19.74
C PRO A 181 -1.83 3.35 -20.39
N LEU A 182 -2.93 3.49 -19.64
CA LEU A 182 -4.19 4.06 -20.17
C LEU A 182 -4.06 5.53 -20.55
N LEU A 183 -3.31 6.32 -19.77
CA LEU A 183 -3.04 7.72 -20.07
C LEU A 183 -2.16 7.87 -21.32
N ALA A 184 -1.15 7.00 -21.46
CA ALA A 184 -0.30 6.93 -22.65
C ALA A 184 -1.09 6.50 -23.90
N LEU A 185 -2.02 5.54 -23.77
CA LEU A 185 -2.92 5.11 -24.84
C LEU A 185 -3.92 6.21 -25.23
N GLY A 186 -4.44 6.97 -24.26
CA GLY A 186 -5.31 8.11 -24.52
C GLY A 186 -4.61 9.24 -25.30
N LEU A 187 -3.38 9.56 -24.91
CA LEU A 187 -2.55 10.58 -25.58
C LEU A 187 -2.17 10.16 -27.00
N THR A 188 -1.79 8.90 -27.21
CA THR A 188 -1.48 8.38 -28.56
C THR A 188 -2.72 8.32 -29.45
N GLY A 189 -3.89 7.97 -28.90
CA GLY A 189 -5.17 8.06 -29.61
C GLY A 189 -5.54 9.48 -30.06
N LEU A 190 -5.35 10.48 -29.19
CA LEU A 190 -5.58 11.90 -29.50
C LEU A 190 -4.64 12.43 -30.60
N LEU A 191 -3.37 12.01 -30.58
CA LEU A 191 -2.40 12.37 -31.62
C LEU A 191 -2.74 11.73 -32.98
N ALA A 192 -3.20 10.48 -32.98
CA ALA A 192 -3.65 9.80 -34.21
C ALA A 192 -4.93 10.45 -34.79
N ALA A 193 -5.87 10.88 -33.93
CA ALA A 193 -7.07 11.59 -34.35
C ALA A 193 -6.76 12.97 -34.95
N ARG A 194 -5.82 13.73 -34.36
CA ARG A 194 -5.37 15.02 -34.91
C ARG A 194 -4.74 14.89 -36.31
N ARG A 195 -3.93 13.87 -36.56
CA ARG A 195 -3.32 13.63 -37.89
C ARG A 195 -4.36 13.34 -38.98
N LYS A 196 -5.50 12.75 -38.61
CA LYS A 196 -6.58 12.44 -39.55
C LYS A 196 -7.45 13.64 -39.92
N ILE A 197 -7.46 14.69 -39.09
CA ILE A 197 -8.24 15.93 -39.33
C ILE A 197 -7.45 16.93 -40.17
N VAL A 198 -6.12 17.01 -40.01
CA VAL A 198 -5.26 17.94 -40.76
C VAL A 198 -4.86 17.42 -42.15
N GLY A 199 -5.04 16.11 -42.42
CA GLY A 199 -4.78 15.48 -43.72
C GLY A 199 -5.97 15.42 -44.68
N ARG A 200 -7.02 16.22 -44.45
CA ARG A 200 -8.15 16.46 -45.36
C ARG A 200 -8.25 17.94 -45.68
#